data_AF-A0A6C0D5P8-F1
#
_entry.id   AF-A0A6C0D5P8-F1
#
_cell.length_a   1.000
_cell.length_b   1.000
_cell.length_c   1.000
_cell.angle_alpha   90.00
_cell.angle_beta   90.00
_cell.angle_gamma   90.00
#
_symmetry.space_group_name_H-M   'P 1'
#
loop_
_entity.id
_entity.type
_entity.pdbx_description
1 polymer ?
#
loop_
_entity_poly.entity_id
_entity_poly.type
_entity_poly.pdbx_seq_one_letter_code
_entity_poly.pdbx_strand_id
1 'polypeptide(L)'
;MAATCFNDFSYVIFTLLYIVSIYFTYLPYTEIIGFSILFVINAAFTLFFIGQTQSPSFIPLYQIPYIGNVSIAAIGISLIFHFVSFIFIIMMITTLQAKYTKVSGTPLQITGKNKSQMNTFKMNMVIVFSLIFIELMIILNINKVSSGISTGMLLLMSATIVGLSSWQVAISNEFSKLQYRDLVGR
;
A
#
# COMPACT_ATOMS: atom_id res chain seq x y z
N MET A 1 26.57 -10.62 14.56
CA MET A 1 25.49 -11.50 15.08
C MET A 1 24.40 -10.73 15.81
N ALA A 2 24.69 -9.83 16.76
CA ALA A 2 23.63 -9.06 17.44
C ALA A 2 22.82 -8.14 16.48
N ALA A 3 23.49 -7.45 15.54
CA ALA A 3 22.83 -6.59 14.56
C ALA A 3 21.94 -7.36 13.54
N THR A 4 22.33 -8.59 13.19
CA THR A 4 21.54 -9.43 12.27
C THR A 4 20.27 -9.96 12.94
N CYS A 5 20.36 -10.42 14.20
CA CYS A 5 19.17 -10.82 14.96
C CYS A 5 18.18 -9.66 15.21
N PHE A 6 18.69 -8.45 15.42
CA PHE A 6 17.85 -7.26 15.59
C PHE A 6 17.07 -6.90 14.31
N ASN A 7 17.71 -7.04 13.15
CA ASN A 7 17.06 -6.83 11.86
C ASN A 7 15.97 -7.89 11.61
N ASP A 8 16.25 -9.17 11.87
CA ASP A 8 15.28 -10.27 11.72
C ASP A 8 14.04 -10.07 12.61
N PHE A 9 14.26 -9.64 13.86
CA PHE A 9 13.17 -9.33 14.79
C PHE A 9 12.31 -8.15 14.32
N SER A 10 12.93 -7.14 13.71
CA SER A 10 12.22 -5.97 13.16
C SER A 10 11.26 -6.37 12.04
N TYR A 11 11.67 -7.27 11.14
CA TYR A 11 10.79 -7.79 10.08
C TYR A 11 9.58 -8.55 10.63
N VAL A 12 9.77 -9.33 11.70
CA VAL A 12 8.67 -10.02 12.39
C VAL A 12 7.68 -9.02 13.00
N ILE A 13 8.18 -7.98 13.65
CA ILE A 13 7.33 -6.91 14.22
C ILE A 13 6.53 -6.21 13.13
N PHE A 14 7.17 -5.80 12.04
CA PHE A 14 6.47 -5.15 10.93
C PHE A 14 5.38 -6.04 10.34
N THR A 15 5.65 -7.34 10.21
CA THR A 15 4.67 -8.33 9.73
C THR A 15 3.45 -8.41 10.66
N LEU A 16 3.68 -8.50 11.98
CA LEU A 16 2.60 -8.52 12.97
C LEU A 16 1.77 -7.22 12.94
N LEU A 17 2.42 -6.07 12.88
CA LEU A 17 1.75 -4.77 12.76
C LEU A 17 0.90 -4.69 11.48
N TYR A 18 1.41 -5.20 10.36
CA TYR A 18 0.67 -5.29 9.10
C TYR A 18 -0.62 -6.12 9.23
N ILE A 19 -0.54 -7.30 9.86
CA ILE A 19 -1.70 -8.17 10.09
C ILE A 19 -2.75 -7.45 10.94
N VAL A 20 -2.33 -6.79 12.02
CA VAL A 20 -3.22 -6.03 12.91
C VAL A 20 -3.90 -4.88 12.15
N SER A 21 -3.17 -4.14 11.31
CA SER A 21 -3.76 -3.06 10.52
C SER A 21 -4.76 -3.54 9.49
N ILE A 22 -4.46 -4.65 8.81
CA ILE A 22 -5.40 -5.28 7.87
C ILE A 22 -6.68 -5.68 8.60
N TYR A 23 -6.57 -6.25 9.81
CA TYR A 23 -7.74 -6.57 10.63
C TYR A 23 -8.63 -5.35 10.90
N PHE A 24 -8.04 -4.21 11.30
CA PHE A 24 -8.79 -2.96 11.53
C PHE A 24 -9.39 -2.35 10.26
N THR A 25 -8.81 -2.58 9.08
CA THR A 25 -9.37 -2.14 7.79
C THR A 25 -10.69 -2.84 7.45
N TYR A 26 -10.90 -4.07 7.91
CA TYR A 26 -12.12 -4.84 7.66
C TYR A 26 -13.19 -4.69 8.74
N LEU A 27 -12.85 -4.14 9.90
CA LEU A 27 -13.82 -3.83 10.93
C LEU A 27 -14.74 -2.65 10.49
N PRO A 28 -16.03 -2.70 10.84
CA PRO A 28 -16.98 -1.66 10.46
C PRO A 28 -16.67 -0.35 11.19
N TYR A 29 -16.81 0.78 10.49
CA TYR A 29 -16.60 2.15 11.00
C TYR A 29 -15.15 2.51 11.33
N THR A 30 -14.20 1.59 11.22
CA THR A 30 -12.77 1.81 11.49
C THR A 30 -11.92 1.87 10.23
N GLU A 31 -12.52 1.87 9.03
CA GLU A 31 -11.79 1.75 7.76
C GLU A 31 -10.74 2.84 7.58
N ILE A 32 -11.09 4.09 7.86
CA ILE A 32 -10.18 5.24 7.73
C ILE A 32 -8.99 5.09 8.68
N ILE A 33 -9.26 4.66 9.91
CA ILE A 33 -8.24 4.45 10.93
C ILE A 33 -7.33 3.29 10.51
N GLY A 34 -7.92 2.17 10.05
CA GLY A 34 -7.17 1.01 9.54
C GLY A 34 -6.23 1.38 8.39
N PHE A 35 -6.72 2.11 7.39
CA PHE A 35 -5.89 2.59 6.28
C PHE A 35 -4.80 3.57 6.72
N SER A 36 -5.11 4.47 7.65
CA SER A 36 -4.12 5.41 8.18
C SER A 36 -3.00 4.69 8.92
N ILE A 37 -3.32 3.70 9.75
CA ILE A 37 -2.33 2.90 10.47
C ILE A 37 -1.52 2.06 9.48
N LEU A 38 -2.17 1.40 8.51
CA LEU A 38 -1.50 0.61 7.48
C LEU A 38 -0.49 1.45 6.68
N PHE A 39 -0.86 2.69 6.35
CA PHE A 39 0.03 3.65 5.70
C PHE A 39 1.23 4.03 6.55
N VAL A 40 1.02 4.36 7.82
CA VAL A 40 2.10 4.72 8.75
C VAL A 40 3.08 3.55 8.90
N ILE A 41 2.59 2.33 9.04
CA ILE A 41 3.44 1.12 9.12
C ILE A 41 4.21 0.92 7.82
N ASN A 42 3.56 1.07 6.66
CA ASN A 42 4.26 0.91 5.38
C ASN A 42 5.33 1.99 5.18
N ALA A 43 5.06 3.24 5.57
CA ALA A 43 6.03 4.32 5.53
C ALA A 43 7.21 4.06 6.48
N ALA A 44 6.93 3.63 7.71
CA ALA A 44 7.95 3.26 8.69
C ALA A 44 8.81 2.08 8.19
N PHE A 45 8.19 1.07 7.58
CA PHE A 45 8.89 -0.06 6.98
C PHE A 45 9.75 0.36 5.80
N THR A 46 9.25 1.23 4.93
CA THR A 46 10.00 1.78 3.79
C THR A 46 11.20 2.59 4.25
N LEU A 47 11.04 3.45 5.27
CA LEU A 47 12.15 4.20 5.87
C LEU A 47 13.17 3.29 6.53
N PHE A 48 12.71 2.27 7.27
CA PHE A 48 13.59 1.25 7.85
C PHE A 48 14.40 0.55 6.75
N PHE A 49 13.75 0.14 5.66
CA PHE A 49 14.41 -0.49 4.51
C PHE A 49 15.47 0.44 3.89
N ILE A 50 15.15 1.72 3.64
CA ILE A 50 16.12 2.70 3.12
C ILE A 50 17.32 2.84 4.07
N GLY A 51 17.11 2.84 5.38
CA GLY A 51 18.20 2.85 6.36
C GLY A 51 19.11 1.62 6.26
N GLN A 52 18.55 0.44 5.93
CA GLN A 52 19.33 -0.79 5.74
C GLN A 52 20.12 -0.77 4.41
N THR A 53 19.61 -0.13 3.36
CA THR A 53 20.33 -0.06 2.07
C THR A 53 21.56 0.84 2.10
N GLN A 54 21.64 1.75 3.07
CA GLN A 54 22.82 2.60 3.31
C GLN A 54 23.93 1.89 4.13
N SER A 55 23.66 0.69 4.65
CA SER A 55 24.66 -0.08 5.38
C SER A 55 25.72 -0.66 4.43
N PRO A 56 27.02 -0.62 4.78
CA PRO A 56 28.10 -1.20 3.97
C PRO A 56 27.98 -2.72 3.76
N SER A 57 27.05 -3.40 4.44
CA SER A 57 26.70 -4.81 4.19
C SER A 57 25.76 -5.01 2.99
N PHE A 58 25.18 -3.93 2.43
CA PHE A 58 24.18 -3.95 1.35
C PHE A 58 24.78 -3.73 -0.06
N ILE A 59 26.11 -3.74 -0.17
CA ILE A 59 26.88 -3.51 -1.40
C ILE A 59 26.96 -4.73 -2.36
N PRO A 60 25.91 -5.54 -2.60
CA PRO A 60 25.91 -6.36 -3.83
C PRO A 60 24.99 -5.87 -4.94
N LEU A 61 23.98 -5.03 -4.67
CA LEU A 61 23.04 -4.57 -5.72
C LEU A 61 23.71 -3.72 -6.80
N TYR A 62 24.82 -3.05 -6.47
CA TYR A 62 25.65 -2.31 -7.43
C TYR A 62 26.50 -3.21 -8.34
N GLN A 63 26.60 -4.51 -8.07
CA GLN A 63 27.47 -5.42 -8.83
C GLN A 63 26.80 -5.97 -10.10
N ILE A 64 25.50 -5.70 -10.34
CA ILE A 64 24.81 -5.96 -11.62
C ILE A 64 24.24 -4.62 -12.16
N PRO A 65 25.08 -3.78 -12.80
CA PRO A 65 24.88 -2.33 -12.88
C PRO A 65 23.68 -1.85 -13.70
N TYR A 66 23.13 -2.66 -14.60
CA TYR A 66 21.98 -2.23 -15.43
C TYR A 66 20.64 -2.75 -14.94
N ILE A 67 20.58 -4.04 -14.57
CA ILE A 67 19.33 -4.72 -14.21
C ILE A 67 18.88 -4.35 -12.79
N GLY A 68 19.83 -4.19 -11.85
CA GLY A 68 19.53 -3.75 -10.49
C GLY A 68 18.99 -2.33 -10.44
N ASN A 69 19.60 -1.40 -11.20
CA ASN A 69 19.20 0.01 -11.22
C ASN A 69 17.80 0.23 -11.79
N VAL A 70 17.42 -0.51 -12.84
CA VAL A 70 16.07 -0.44 -13.42
C VAL A 70 15.01 -0.95 -12.43
N SER A 71 15.31 -2.03 -11.71
CA SER A 71 14.39 -2.60 -10.70
C SER A 71 14.17 -1.61 -9.55
N ILE A 72 15.24 -1.02 -9.02
CA ILE A 72 15.14 -0.02 -7.94
C ILE A 72 14.35 1.20 -8.40
N ALA A 73 14.57 1.68 -9.63
CA ALA A 73 13.82 2.79 -10.20
C ALA A 73 12.32 2.46 -10.35
N ALA A 74 11.98 1.27 -10.83
CA ALA A 74 10.59 0.82 -10.97
C ALA A 74 9.86 0.80 -9.62
N ILE A 75 10.55 0.38 -8.56
CA ILE A 75 10.03 0.35 -7.19
C ILE A 75 9.83 1.76 -6.64
N GLY A 76 10.79 2.66 -6.90
CA GLY A 76 10.63 4.07 -6.55
C GLY A 76 9.38 4.68 -7.21
N ILE A 77 9.15 4.37 -8.49
CA ILE A 77 7.96 4.82 -9.22
C ILE A 77 6.69 4.18 -8.63
N SER A 78 6.70 2.88 -8.33
CA SER A 78 5.56 2.17 -7.76
C SER A 78 5.14 2.76 -6.40
N LEU A 79 6.11 3.08 -5.54
CA LEU A 79 5.90 3.76 -4.26
C LEU A 79 5.27 5.15 -4.42
N ILE A 80 5.75 5.96 -5.38
CA ILE A 80 5.19 7.30 -5.65
C ILE A 80 3.73 7.18 -6.09
N PHE A 81 3.43 6.30 -7.05
CA PHE A 81 2.06 6.10 -7.52
C PHE A 81 1.13 5.59 -6.42
N HIS A 82 1.63 4.68 -5.58
CA HIS A 82 0.87 4.20 -4.43
C HIS A 82 0.59 5.33 -3.41
N PHE A 83 1.58 6.17 -3.12
CA PHE A 83 1.40 7.33 -2.23
C PHE A 83 0.38 8.33 -2.78
N VAL A 84 0.45 8.64 -4.07
CA VAL A 84 -0.54 9.51 -4.73
C VAL A 84 -1.93 8.89 -4.66
N SER A 85 -2.07 7.60 -4.99
CA SER A 85 -3.34 6.88 -4.83
C SER A 85 -3.86 7.02 -3.40
N PHE A 86 -3.04 6.74 -2.39
CA PHE A 86 -3.42 6.83 -0.98
C PHE A 86 -3.99 8.20 -0.59
N ILE A 87 -3.41 9.31 -1.07
CA ILE A 87 -3.92 10.66 -0.83
C ILE A 87 -5.32 10.83 -1.41
N PHE A 88 -5.52 10.48 -2.69
CA PHE A 88 -6.83 10.58 -3.33
C PHE A 88 -7.90 9.76 -2.60
N ILE A 89 -7.50 8.60 -2.10
CA ILE A 89 -8.34 7.70 -1.32
C ILE A 89 -8.78 8.32 0.00
N ILE A 90 -7.86 8.89 0.78
CA ILE A 90 -8.23 9.59 2.02
C ILE A 90 -9.16 10.76 1.71
N MET A 91 -8.85 11.54 0.67
CA MET A 91 -9.70 12.67 0.25
C MET A 91 -11.11 12.20 -0.11
N MET A 92 -11.25 11.08 -0.84
CA MET A 92 -12.53 10.49 -1.21
C MET A 92 -13.32 10.05 0.03
N ILE A 93 -12.73 9.23 0.91
CA ILE A 93 -13.45 8.72 2.08
C ILE A 93 -13.86 9.88 3.01
N THR A 94 -12.98 10.86 3.21
CA THR A 94 -13.28 12.05 4.02
C THR A 94 -14.41 12.88 3.41
N THR A 95 -14.40 13.07 2.09
CA THR A 95 -15.47 13.78 1.36
C THR A 95 -16.81 13.05 1.48
N LEU A 96 -16.81 11.72 1.33
CA LEU A 96 -18.00 10.90 1.49
C LEU A 96 -18.55 10.98 2.92
N GLN A 97 -17.67 10.89 3.92
CA GLN A 97 -18.06 11.04 5.32
C GLN A 97 -18.64 12.42 5.58
N ALA A 98 -18.02 13.50 5.12
CA ALA A 98 -18.53 14.85 5.29
C ALA A 98 -19.92 15.04 4.64
N LYS A 99 -20.11 14.53 3.42
CA LYS A 99 -21.40 14.55 2.71
C LYS A 99 -22.48 13.77 3.46
N TYR A 100 -22.15 12.59 3.98
CA TYR A 100 -23.10 11.71 4.66
C TYR A 100 -23.48 12.23 6.05
N THR A 101 -22.51 12.71 6.83
CA THR A 101 -22.73 13.30 8.16
C THR A 101 -23.57 14.57 8.05
N LYS A 102 -23.34 15.42 7.05
CA LYS A 102 -24.10 16.67 6.85
C LYS A 102 -25.60 16.43 6.64
N VAL A 103 -25.99 15.29 6.04
CA VAL A 103 -27.38 15.02 5.70
C VAL A 103 -28.06 14.07 6.69
N SER A 104 -27.36 13.04 7.18
CA SER A 104 -27.93 12.02 8.08
C SER A 104 -27.66 12.28 9.56
N GLY A 105 -26.68 13.13 9.91
CA GLY A 105 -26.21 13.29 11.28
C GLY A 105 -25.51 12.06 11.87
N THR A 106 -25.30 11.00 11.07
CA THR A 106 -24.72 9.72 11.50
C THR A 106 -23.42 9.40 10.76
N PRO A 107 -22.53 8.55 11.32
CA PRO A 107 -21.34 8.08 10.63
C PRO A 107 -21.70 7.40 9.31
N LEU A 108 -20.79 7.49 8.34
CA LEU A 108 -20.96 6.93 6.99
C LEU A 108 -21.38 5.45 7.03
N GLN A 109 -22.61 5.15 6.60
CA GLN A 109 -23.09 3.80 6.35
C GLN A 109 -23.31 3.59 4.86
N ILE A 110 -22.34 2.94 4.21
CA ILE A 110 -22.43 2.65 2.78
C ILE A 110 -23.31 1.42 2.56
N THR A 111 -24.42 1.59 1.84
CA THR A 111 -25.36 0.52 1.48
C THR A 111 -25.42 0.28 -0.03
N GLY A 112 -25.96 -0.86 -0.45
CA GLY A 112 -26.20 -1.18 -1.87
C GLY A 112 -24.94 -1.28 -2.75
N LYS A 113 -25.03 -0.78 -3.99
CA LYS A 113 -23.96 -0.86 -5.01
C LYS A 113 -22.65 -0.22 -4.57
N ASN A 114 -22.73 0.86 -3.81
CA ASN A 114 -21.56 1.59 -3.30
C ASN A 114 -20.77 0.78 -2.26
N LYS A 115 -21.43 -0.15 -1.54
CA LYS A 115 -20.78 -1.04 -0.57
C LYS A 115 -19.86 -2.05 -1.27
N SER A 116 -20.32 -2.60 -2.39
CA SER A 116 -19.51 -3.52 -3.21
C SER A 116 -18.26 -2.82 -3.74
N GLN A 117 -18.42 -1.61 -4.29
CA GLN A 117 -17.30 -0.82 -4.77
C GLN A 117 -16.31 -0.44 -3.66
N MET A 118 -16.80 -0.05 -2.47
CA MET A 118 -15.94 0.19 -1.32
C MET A 118 -15.18 -1.08 -0.88
N ASN A 119 -15.80 -2.26 -0.94
CA ASN A 119 -15.12 -3.52 -0.61
C ASN A 119 -14.05 -3.89 -1.62
N THR A 120 -14.32 -3.78 -2.93
CA THR A 120 -13.30 -3.97 -3.99
C THR A 120 -12.12 -3.03 -3.78
N PHE A 121 -12.42 -1.80 -3.38
CA PHE A 121 -11.42 -0.80 -3.10
C PHE A 121 -10.56 -1.15 -1.87
N LYS A 122 -11.18 -1.58 -0.75
CA LYS A 122 -10.45 -2.07 0.44
C LYS A 122 -9.50 -3.21 0.07
N MET A 123 -10.01 -4.17 -0.69
CA MET A 123 -9.23 -5.32 -1.14
C MET A 123 -8.03 -4.89 -2.00
N ASN A 124 -8.25 -4.02 -2.99
CA ASN A 124 -7.17 -3.54 -3.85
C ASN A 124 -6.10 -2.79 -3.06
N MET A 125 -6.47 -2.01 -2.03
CA MET A 125 -5.50 -1.33 -1.17
C MET A 125 -4.63 -2.32 -0.41
N VAL A 126 -5.25 -3.29 0.27
CA VAL A 126 -4.53 -4.32 1.02
C VAL A 126 -3.58 -5.10 0.09
N ILE A 127 -4.03 -5.41 -1.13
CA ILE A 127 -3.20 -6.07 -2.15
C ILE A 127 -1.98 -5.20 -2.50
N VAL A 128 -2.16 -3.92 -2.81
CA VAL A 128 -1.05 -3.04 -3.18
C VAL A 128 -0.05 -2.87 -2.03
N PHE A 129 -0.53 -2.65 -0.81
CA PHE A 129 0.33 -2.56 0.38
C PHE A 129 1.13 -3.85 0.60
N SER A 130 0.49 -5.02 0.43
CA SER A 130 1.15 -6.32 0.55
C SER A 130 2.19 -6.55 -0.55
N LEU A 131 1.89 -6.16 -1.78
CA LEU A 131 2.82 -6.27 -2.91
C LEU A 131 4.07 -5.42 -2.67
N ILE A 132 3.92 -4.18 -2.21
CA ILE A 132 5.05 -3.30 -1.87
C ILE A 132 5.90 -3.93 -0.76
N PHE A 133 5.27 -4.45 0.29
CA PHE A 133 5.97 -5.12 1.37
C PHE A 133 6.80 -6.32 0.87
N ILE A 134 6.19 -7.17 0.03
CA ILE A 134 6.86 -8.34 -0.57
C ILE A 134 8.01 -7.88 -1.49
N GLU A 135 7.80 -6.85 -2.31
CA GLU A 135 8.78 -6.32 -3.24
C GLU A 135 10.05 -5.84 -2.51
N LEU A 136 9.89 -5.11 -1.41
CA LEU A 136 10.98 -4.69 -0.53
C LEU A 136 11.70 -5.88 0.12
N MET A 137 10.96 -6.91 0.56
CA MET A 137 11.54 -8.13 1.15
C MET A 137 12.35 -8.96 0.16
N ILE A 138 11.94 -9.01 -1.12
CA ILE A 138 12.69 -9.68 -2.19
C ILE A 138 14.03 -8.98 -2.42
N ILE A 139 14.07 -7.64 -2.42
CA ILE A 139 15.32 -6.89 -2.60
C ILE A 139 16.31 -7.19 -1.48
N LEU A 140 15.86 -7.23 -0.22
CA LEU A 140 16.72 -7.56 0.91
C LEU A 140 17.41 -8.93 0.76
N ASN A 141 16.75 -9.87 0.07
CA ASN A 141 17.23 -11.23 -0.11
C ASN A 141 17.73 -11.52 -1.52
N ILE A 142 17.94 -10.50 -2.36
CA ILE A 142 18.28 -10.69 -3.79
C ILE A 142 19.59 -11.46 -4.01
N ASN A 143 20.48 -11.47 -3.04
CA ASN A 143 21.73 -12.26 -3.09
C ASN A 143 21.52 -13.76 -2.84
N LYS A 144 20.40 -14.12 -2.21
CA LYS A 144 20.00 -15.51 -1.93
C LYS A 144 19.00 -16.04 -2.96
N VAL A 145 18.32 -15.15 -3.67
CA VAL A 145 17.34 -15.48 -4.71
C VAL A 145 18.03 -15.42 -6.08
N SER A 146 17.94 -16.49 -6.87
CA SER A 146 18.53 -16.60 -8.21
C SER A 146 18.26 -15.34 -9.06
N SER A 147 19.33 -14.66 -9.47
CA SER A 147 19.35 -13.30 -10.06
C SER A 147 18.56 -13.10 -11.36
N GLY A 148 18.28 -14.17 -12.11
CA GLY A 148 17.53 -14.10 -13.36
C GLY A 148 16.01 -14.07 -13.19
N ILE A 149 15.49 -14.74 -12.16
CA ILE A 149 14.04 -14.84 -11.89
C ILE A 149 13.55 -13.63 -11.09
N SER A 150 14.42 -13.04 -10.25
CA SER A 150 14.05 -11.94 -9.36
C SER A 150 13.69 -10.65 -10.09
N THR A 151 14.40 -10.24 -11.13
CA THR A 151 14.18 -8.91 -11.74
C THR A 151 12.91 -8.83 -12.59
N GLY A 152 12.64 -9.81 -13.45
CA GLY A 152 11.40 -9.82 -14.23
C GLY A 152 10.16 -9.81 -13.34
N MET A 153 10.23 -10.54 -12.22
CA MET A 153 9.16 -10.57 -11.22
C MET A 153 8.98 -9.22 -10.50
N LEU A 154 10.07 -8.54 -10.11
CA LEU A 154 10.00 -7.19 -9.54
C LEU A 154 9.38 -6.19 -10.52
N LEU A 155 9.77 -6.21 -11.79
CA LEU A 155 9.19 -5.33 -12.79
C LEU A 155 7.69 -5.58 -13.01
N LEU A 156 7.27 -6.84 -13.04
CA LEU A 156 5.86 -7.22 -13.13
C LEU A 156 5.06 -6.76 -11.89
N MET A 157 5.64 -6.91 -10.70
CA MET A 157 5.03 -6.44 -9.45
C MET A 157 4.88 -4.92 -9.45
N SER A 158 5.95 -4.18 -9.76
CA SER A 158 5.94 -2.72 -9.92
C SER A 158 4.88 -2.27 -10.94
N ALA A 159 4.81 -2.90 -12.11
CA ALA A 159 3.80 -2.58 -13.13
C ALA A 159 2.37 -2.85 -12.61
N THR A 160 2.17 -3.94 -11.88
CA THR A 160 0.88 -4.28 -11.25
C THR A 160 0.49 -3.25 -10.20
N ILE A 161 1.42 -2.81 -9.36
CA ILE A 161 1.20 -1.77 -8.35
C ILE A 161 0.80 -0.46 -9.03
N VAL A 162 1.52 -0.03 -10.07
CA VAL A 162 1.19 1.19 -10.82
C VAL A 162 -0.18 1.08 -11.48
N GLY A 163 -0.49 -0.06 -12.10
CA GLY A 163 -1.79 -0.30 -12.74
C GLY A 163 -2.95 -0.25 -11.75
N LEU A 164 -2.84 -0.97 -10.62
CA LEU A 164 -3.85 -0.97 -9.56
C LEU A 164 -3.99 0.42 -8.91
N SER A 165 -2.89 1.11 -8.65
CA SER A 165 -2.90 2.47 -8.08
C SER A 165 -3.58 3.47 -9.02
N SER A 166 -3.29 3.39 -10.32
CA SER A 166 -3.93 4.25 -11.33
C SER A 166 -5.42 3.97 -11.43
N TRP A 167 -5.82 2.70 -11.39
CA TRP A 167 -7.24 2.33 -11.38
C TRP A 167 -7.97 2.81 -10.11
N GLN A 168 -7.32 2.73 -8.95
CA GLN A 168 -7.85 3.27 -7.70
C GLN A 168 -8.07 4.79 -7.76
N VAL A 169 -7.13 5.54 -8.35
CA VAL A 169 -7.30 6.98 -8.57
C VAL A 169 -8.50 7.28 -9.46
N ALA A 170 -8.68 6.50 -10.55
CA ALA A 170 -9.84 6.66 -11.43
C ALA A 170 -11.17 6.41 -10.70
N ILE A 171 -11.27 5.31 -9.94
CA ILE A 171 -12.44 5.01 -9.11
C ILE A 171 -12.68 6.11 -8.07
N SER A 172 -11.62 6.56 -7.40
CA SER A 172 -11.68 7.60 -6.37
C SER A 172 -12.23 8.91 -6.94
N ASN A 173 -11.83 9.26 -8.16
CA ASN A 173 -12.34 10.43 -8.86
C ASN A 173 -13.84 10.29 -9.17
N GLU A 174 -14.30 9.14 -9.65
CA GLU A 174 -15.73 8.87 -9.88
C GLU A 174 -16.53 8.94 -8.58
N PHE A 175 -16.02 8.32 -7.50
CA PHE A 175 -16.66 8.32 -6.19
C PHE A 175 -16.78 9.71 -5.57
N SER A 176 -15.78 10.57 -5.76
CA SER A 176 -15.80 11.94 -5.24
C SER A 176 -16.95 12.78 -5.83
N LYS A 177 -17.40 12.44 -7.06
CA LYS A 177 -18.49 13.11 -7.78
C LYS A 177 -19.89 12.66 -7.33
N LEU A 178 -20.01 11.54 -6.63
CA LEU A 178 -21.31 11.03 -6.15
C LEU A 178 -22.00 12.05 -5.23
N GLN A 179 -23.28 12.26 -5.46
CA GLN A 179 -24.13 13.09 -4.61
C GLN A 179 -24.81 12.23 -3.54
N TYR A 180 -25.35 12.88 -2.49
CA TYR A 180 -25.98 12.17 -1.38
C TYR A 180 -27.12 11.22 -1.82
N ARG A 181 -27.92 11.61 -2.83
CA ARG A 181 -29.00 10.77 -3.38
C ARG A 181 -28.49 9.43 -3.91
N ASP A 182 -27.32 9.43 -4.53
CA ASP A 182 -26.68 8.23 -5.08
C ASP A 182 -26.13 7.31 -3.97
N LEU A 183 -25.83 7.87 -2.79
CA LEU A 183 -25.30 7.12 -1.63
C LEU A 183 -26.38 6.35 -0.86
N VAL A 184 -27.65 6.79 -0.95
CA VAL A 184 -28.78 6.23 -0.18
C VAL A 184 -29.77 5.48 -1.09
N GLY A 185 -29.58 5.52 -2.42
CA GLY A 185 -30.43 4.80 -3.38
C GLY A 185 -31.83 5.39 -3.51
N ARG A 186 -31.96 6.72 -3.55
CA ARG A 186 -33.25 7.45 -3.73
C ARG A 186 -33.23 8.49 -4.85
#